data_AF-A0A7C7NMC3-F1
#
_entry.id   AF-A0A7C7NMC3-F1
#
_cell.length_a   1.000
_cell.length_b   1.000
_cell.length_c   1.000
_cell.angle_alpha   90.00
_cell.angle_beta   90.00
_cell.angle_gamma   90.00
#
_symmetry.space_group_name_H-M   'P 1'
#
loop_
_entity.id
_entity.type
_entity.pdbx_description
1 polymer ?
#
loop_
_entity_poly.entity_id
_entity_poly.type
_entity_poly.pdbx_seq_one_letter_code
_entity_poly.pdbx_strand_id
1 'polypeptide(L)'
;MQKDVEYYEGVVGYWRKIGVNAHLRVVEKGINSNLNQTGCGRTEDPIRCHDFAAPPRHNASPHTMSTATSNEILDYIRQARLRSSCFATRSKICDQELEKLIEKADPIPIGEERTKTLEAIATRVHDEYFYFPAFQVAVVFALADNLEWEPRYDPRVRVNAMRFTK
;
A
#
# COMPACT_ATOMS: atom_id res chain seq x y z
N MET A 1 13.63 14.29 0.25
CA MET A 1 13.13 14.10 1.62
C MET A 1 11.99 13.11 1.58
N GLN A 2 11.96 12.10 2.46
CA GLN A 2 10.81 11.20 2.58
C GLN A 2 9.62 12.03 3.09
N LYS A 3 8.50 12.03 2.38
CA LYS A 3 7.39 12.99 2.61
C LYS A 3 6.61 12.73 3.90
N ASP A 4 6.80 11.57 4.52
CA ASP A 4 5.90 11.07 5.56
C ASP A 4 6.55 10.99 6.95
N VAL A 5 7.70 11.63 7.15
CA VAL A 5 8.48 11.54 8.41
C VAL A 5 7.65 11.96 9.63
N GLU A 6 6.98 13.12 9.54
CA GLU A 6 6.13 13.68 10.60
C GLU A 6 5.04 12.70 11.05
N TYR A 7 4.42 12.01 10.09
CA TYR A 7 3.40 11.00 10.39
C TYR A 7 4.00 9.86 11.23
N TYR A 8 5.15 9.33 10.83
CA TYR A 8 5.79 8.25 11.57
C TYR A 8 6.32 8.68 12.93
N GLU A 9 6.77 9.92 13.08
CA GLU A 9 7.15 10.46 14.38
C GLU A 9 5.95 10.48 15.33
N GLY A 10 4.78 10.87 14.83
CA GLY A 10 3.51 10.78 15.56
C GLY A 10 3.17 9.35 15.99
N VAL A 11 3.23 8.39 15.05
CA VAL A 11 2.94 6.96 15.33
C VAL A 11 3.91 6.38 16.34
N VAL A 12 5.22 6.55 16.14
CA VAL A 12 6.27 6.05 17.05
C VAL A 12 6.15 6.72 18.42
N GLY A 13 5.83 8.02 18.45
CA GLY A 13 5.56 8.75 19.69
C GLY A 13 4.39 8.16 20.47
N TYR A 14 3.28 7.82 19.80
CA TYR A 14 2.13 7.16 20.42
C TYR A 14 2.48 5.75 20.94
N TRP A 15 3.13 4.93 20.12
CA TRP A 15 3.56 3.57 20.49
C TRP A 15 4.47 3.56 21.71
N ARG A 16 5.43 4.48 21.80
CA ARG A 16 6.30 4.60 22.98
C ARG A 16 5.53 4.94 24.25
N LYS A 17 4.49 5.79 24.17
CA LYS A 17 3.66 6.16 25.34
C LYS A 17 2.92 4.97 25.92
N ILE A 18 2.51 4.01 25.09
CA ILE A 18 1.84 2.78 25.52
C ILE A 18 2.80 1.62 25.79
N GLY A 19 4.11 1.88 25.82
CA GLY A 19 5.13 0.89 26.19
C GLY A 19 5.69 0.04 25.04
N VAL A 20 5.33 0.34 23.78
CA VAL A 20 5.89 -0.35 22.62
C VAL A 20 7.30 0.18 22.32
N ASN A 21 8.28 -0.72 22.24
CA ASN A 21 9.65 -0.38 21.88
C ASN A 21 9.80 -0.14 20.37
N ALA A 22 9.47 1.07 19.92
CA ALA A 22 9.51 1.46 18.50
C ALA A 22 10.59 2.50 18.20
N HIS A 23 11.19 2.41 17.02
CA HIS A 23 12.17 3.37 16.51
C HIS A 23 11.89 3.76 15.05
N LEU A 24 11.92 5.07 14.77
CA LEU A 24 11.84 5.57 13.41
C LEU A 24 13.22 5.49 12.74
N ARG A 25 13.28 4.90 11.56
CA ARG A 25 14.46 4.90 10.68
C ARG A 25 14.12 5.61 9.38
N VAL A 26 14.67 6.80 9.17
CA VAL A 26 14.56 7.52 7.90
C VAL A 26 15.67 7.01 6.97
N VAL A 27 15.29 6.53 5.79
CA VAL A 27 16.21 5.92 4.84
C VAL A 27 16.10 6.58 3.47
N GLU A 28 17.14 6.42 2.66
CA GLU A 28 17.16 6.90 1.28
C GLU A 28 16.10 6.18 0.43
N LYS A 29 15.61 6.83 -0.63
CA LYS A 29 14.47 6.35 -1.43
C LYS A 29 14.73 4.98 -2.05
N GLY A 30 15.94 4.73 -2.56
CA GLY A 30 16.33 3.43 -3.10
C GLY A 30 16.24 2.32 -2.05
N ILE A 31 16.73 2.59 -0.85
CA ILE A 31 16.64 1.68 0.30
C ILE A 31 15.17 1.43 0.68
N ASN A 32 14.35 2.48 0.79
CA ASN A 32 12.92 2.35 1.08
C ASN A 32 12.18 1.50 0.02
N SER A 33 12.51 1.67 -1.26
CA SER A 33 11.94 0.89 -2.35
C SER A 33 12.30 -0.60 -2.23
N ASN A 34 13.56 -0.90 -1.92
CA ASN A 34 14.02 -2.28 -1.73
C ASN A 34 13.35 -2.94 -0.53
N LEU A 35 13.29 -2.22 0.59
CA LEU A 35 12.57 -2.59 1.80
C LEU A 35 11.10 -2.93 1.54
N ASN A 36 10.41 -2.10 0.76
CA ASN A 36 9.03 -2.36 0.37
C ASN A 36 8.87 -3.63 -0.48
N GLN A 37 9.92 -4.09 -1.16
CA GLN A 37 9.89 -5.26 -2.03
C GLN A 37 10.32 -6.57 -1.35
N THR A 38 10.53 -6.62 -0.03
CA THR A 38 10.95 -7.85 0.69
C THR A 38 9.80 -8.80 1.06
N GLY A 39 8.69 -8.78 0.32
CA GLY A 39 7.54 -9.65 0.57
C GLY A 39 7.72 -11.10 0.15
N CYS A 40 6.72 -11.93 0.47
CA CYS A 40 6.71 -13.37 0.20
C CYS A 40 6.87 -13.72 -1.28
N GLY A 41 6.43 -12.85 -2.20
CA GLY A 41 6.61 -13.06 -3.65
C GLY A 41 8.07 -13.09 -4.14
N ARG A 42 9.07 -12.93 -3.26
CA ARG A 42 10.49 -13.12 -3.58
C ARG A 42 11.07 -14.46 -3.10
N THR A 43 10.33 -15.26 -2.33
CA THR A 43 10.82 -16.56 -1.86
C THR A 43 10.64 -17.62 -2.94
N GLU A 44 11.33 -18.75 -2.77
CA GLU A 44 11.22 -19.91 -3.67
C GLU A 44 9.81 -20.50 -3.66
N ASP A 45 9.17 -20.49 -2.48
CA ASP A 45 7.76 -20.82 -2.29
C ASP A 45 7.07 -19.67 -1.54
N PRO A 46 6.28 -18.82 -2.23
CA PRO A 46 5.60 -17.69 -1.62
C PRO A 46 4.55 -18.06 -0.56
N ILE A 47 3.87 -19.21 -0.70
CA ILE A 47 2.84 -19.67 0.25
C ILE A 47 3.48 -20.07 1.58
N ARG A 48 4.67 -20.66 1.49
CA ARG A 48 5.47 -21.10 2.64
C ARG A 48 6.48 -20.06 3.09
N CYS A 49 6.34 -18.79 2.70
CA CYS A 49 7.35 -17.76 2.99
C CYS A 49 7.72 -17.62 4.47
N HIS A 50 6.81 -17.99 5.39
CA HIS A 50 7.03 -17.99 6.83
C HIS A 50 8.02 -19.09 7.30
N ASP A 51 8.21 -20.13 6.52
CA ASP A 51 9.20 -21.20 6.78
C ASP A 51 10.63 -20.77 6.43
N PHE A 52 10.79 -19.72 5.62
CA PHE A 52 12.09 -19.25 5.17
C PHE A 52 12.65 -18.16 6.11
N ALA A 53 13.98 -18.11 6.19
CA ALA A 53 14.63 -16.98 6.84
C ALA A 53 14.29 -15.67 6.11
N ALA A 54 14.20 -14.57 6.87
CA ALA A 54 14.01 -13.25 6.27
C ALA A 54 15.08 -12.99 5.20
N PRO A 55 14.71 -12.51 3.99
CA PRO A 55 15.65 -12.36 2.90
C PRO A 55 16.77 -11.35 3.24
N PRO A 56 18.00 -11.56 2.76
CA PRO A 56 19.15 -10.71 3.11
C PRO A 56 18.98 -9.20 2.83
N ARG A 57 19.77 -8.42 3.59
CA ARG A 57 19.88 -6.95 3.79
C ARG A 57 19.11 -6.36 4.96
N HIS A 58 18.01 -6.95 5.45
CA HIS A 58 17.24 -6.37 6.57
C HIS A 58 16.67 -7.46 7.51
N ASN A 59 17.57 -8.22 8.15
CA ASN A 59 17.26 -9.39 9.00
C ASN A 59 16.85 -9.05 10.45
N ALA A 60 16.39 -7.83 10.76
CA ALA A 60 16.38 -7.36 12.15
C ALA A 60 15.00 -7.14 12.80
N SER A 61 13.90 -7.02 12.06
CA SER A 61 12.56 -6.83 12.64
C SER A 61 11.45 -6.89 11.56
N PRO A 62 10.20 -7.27 11.90
CA PRO A 62 9.05 -6.94 11.07
C PRO A 62 8.95 -5.41 10.97
N HIS A 63 9.38 -4.85 9.85
CA HIS A 63 9.24 -3.43 9.59
C HIS A 63 7.77 -3.12 9.35
N THR A 64 7.16 -2.34 10.25
CA THR A 64 5.92 -1.63 9.90
C THR A 64 6.25 -0.55 8.90
N MET A 65 5.70 -0.68 7.70
CA MET A 65 5.87 0.23 6.58
C MET A 65 4.52 0.83 6.22
N SER A 66 4.46 2.15 6.08
CA SER A 66 3.34 2.81 5.42
C SER A 66 3.44 2.58 3.92
N THR A 67 2.30 2.26 3.35
CA THR A 67 2.10 2.21 1.92
C THR A 67 0.88 3.05 1.58
N ALA A 68 1.08 4.12 0.80
CA ALA A 68 -0.03 4.69 0.05
C ALA A 68 -0.39 3.72 -1.08
N THR A 69 -1.61 3.18 -1.04
CA THR A 69 -2.15 2.38 -2.14
C THR A 69 -2.70 3.32 -3.19
N SER A 70 -2.21 3.15 -4.42
CA SER A 70 -2.68 3.87 -5.59
C SER A 70 -4.05 3.28 -5.98
N ASN A 71 -5.10 3.81 -5.36
CA ASN A 71 -6.48 3.34 -5.53
C ASN A 71 -7.24 4.15 -6.60
N GLU A 72 -6.55 4.94 -7.42
CA GLU A 72 -7.13 5.78 -8.48
C GLU A 72 -7.88 4.99 -9.57
N ILE A 73 -7.64 3.67 -9.68
CA ILE A 73 -8.34 2.79 -10.62
C ILE A 73 -9.72 2.36 -10.07
N LEU A 74 -10.02 2.66 -8.80
CA LEU A 74 -11.26 2.29 -8.12
C LEU A 74 -11.57 0.78 -8.14
N ASP A 75 -10.53 -0.03 -8.30
CA ASP A 75 -10.63 -1.49 -8.34
C ASP A 75 -9.79 -2.10 -7.22
N TYR A 76 -10.47 -2.61 -6.19
CA TYR A 76 -9.84 -3.13 -5.00
C TYR A 76 -9.01 -4.39 -5.28
N ILE A 77 -9.32 -5.16 -6.34
CA ILE A 77 -8.52 -6.36 -6.66
C ILE A 77 -7.06 -6.01 -6.93
N ARG A 78 -6.80 -4.82 -7.47
CA ARG A 78 -5.44 -4.34 -7.74
C ARG A 78 -4.67 -4.13 -6.44
N GLN A 79 -5.32 -3.56 -5.42
CA GLN A 79 -4.74 -3.41 -4.09
C GLN A 79 -4.49 -4.79 -3.47
N ALA A 80 -5.49 -5.68 -3.50
CA ALA A 80 -5.40 -7.02 -2.92
C ALA A 80 -4.23 -7.82 -3.53
N ARG A 81 -4.13 -7.85 -4.87
CA ARG A 81 -3.00 -8.46 -5.60
C ARG A 81 -1.66 -7.85 -5.20
N LEU A 82 -1.53 -6.52 -5.22
CA LEU A 82 -0.21 -5.87 -5.05
C LEU A 82 0.29 -5.86 -3.62
N ARG A 83 -0.61 -5.92 -2.63
CA ARG A 83 -0.28 -5.63 -1.23
C ARG A 83 -0.66 -6.74 -0.25
N SER A 84 -1.58 -7.63 -0.62
CA SER A 84 -2.07 -8.67 0.28
C SER A 84 -1.85 -10.10 -0.24
N SER A 85 -1.58 -10.29 -1.54
CA SER A 85 -1.27 -11.62 -2.09
C SER A 85 0.11 -12.12 -1.65
N CYS A 86 0.21 -13.41 -1.35
CA CYS A 86 1.47 -14.09 -1.07
C CYS A 86 2.47 -13.95 -2.24
N PHE A 87 1.98 -13.90 -3.49
CA PHE A 87 2.82 -13.83 -4.69
C PHE A 87 3.32 -12.42 -5.00
N ALA A 88 2.86 -11.40 -4.28
CA ALA A 88 3.36 -10.05 -4.48
C ALA A 88 4.63 -9.78 -3.68
N THR A 89 5.66 -9.31 -4.38
CA THR A 89 6.93 -8.86 -3.75
C THR A 89 6.73 -7.71 -2.77
N ARG A 90 5.64 -6.95 -2.89
CA ARG A 90 5.32 -5.82 -2.01
C ARG A 90 4.36 -6.18 -0.88
N SER A 91 3.83 -7.39 -0.86
CA SER A 91 2.97 -7.86 0.22
C SER A 91 3.80 -8.25 1.44
N LYS A 92 3.43 -7.74 2.60
CA LYS A 92 3.96 -8.21 3.89
C LYS A 92 3.02 -9.20 4.58
N ILE A 93 1.96 -9.56 3.89
CA ILE A 93 0.91 -10.47 4.32
C ILE A 93 1.01 -11.71 3.44
N CYS A 94 1.00 -12.88 4.05
CA CYS A 94 0.70 -14.10 3.33
C CYS A 94 -0.27 -14.92 4.17
N ASP A 95 -1.55 -14.77 3.83
CA ASP A 95 -2.66 -15.50 4.44
C ASP A 95 -3.29 -16.37 3.36
N GLN A 96 -3.30 -17.69 3.57
CA GLN A 96 -3.70 -18.65 2.54
C GLN A 96 -5.20 -18.56 2.21
N GLU A 97 -6.05 -18.21 3.18
CA GLU A 97 -7.48 -18.04 2.94
C GLU A 97 -7.76 -16.76 2.13
N LEU A 98 -7.02 -15.68 2.43
CA LEU A 98 -7.07 -14.45 1.64
C LEU A 98 -6.57 -14.68 0.22
N GLU A 99 -5.51 -15.47 0.04
CA GLU A 99 -5.01 -15.82 -1.30
C GLU A 99 -6.06 -16.55 -2.13
N LYS A 100 -6.75 -17.54 -1.54
CA LYS A 100 -7.86 -18.26 -2.21
C LYS A 100 -9.00 -17.32 -2.60
N LEU A 101 -9.33 -16.35 -1.73
CA LEU A 101 -10.34 -15.33 -2.05
C LEU A 101 -9.90 -14.44 -3.21
N ILE A 102 -8.64 -14.01 -3.22
CA ILE A 102 -8.06 -13.20 -4.31
C ILE A 102 -8.11 -13.99 -5.61
N GLU A 103 -7.60 -15.22 -5.64
CA GLU A 103 -7.59 -16.10 -6.83
C GLU A 103 -9.00 -16.31 -7.40
N LYS A 104 -9.99 -16.52 -6.52
CA LYS A 104 -11.39 -16.68 -6.93
C LYS A 104 -11.99 -15.38 -7.47
N ALA A 105 -11.69 -14.23 -6.86
CA ALA A 105 -12.26 -12.94 -7.25
C ALA A 105 -11.70 -12.41 -8.58
N ASP A 106 -10.48 -12.82 -8.88
CA ASP A 106 -9.67 -12.26 -9.95
C ASP A 106 -10.26 -12.34 -11.36
N PRO A 107 -10.79 -13.50 -11.80
CA PRO A 107 -11.38 -13.63 -13.13
C PRO A 107 -12.83 -13.10 -13.20
N ILE A 108 -13.45 -12.71 -12.09
CA ILE A 108 -14.86 -12.31 -12.07
C ILE A 108 -15.04 -10.97 -12.80
N PRO A 109 -15.93 -10.89 -13.81
CA PRO A 109 -16.19 -9.66 -14.55
C PRO A 109 -16.90 -8.62 -13.67
N ILE A 110 -16.86 -7.35 -14.08
CA ILE A 110 -17.51 -6.24 -13.36
C ILE A 110 -19.01 -6.55 -13.19
N GLY A 111 -19.50 -6.48 -11.95
CA GLY A 111 -20.88 -6.76 -11.60
C GLY A 111 -21.06 -6.96 -10.10
N GLU A 112 -22.28 -7.27 -9.68
CA GLU A 112 -22.65 -7.45 -8.26
C GLU A 112 -21.86 -8.58 -7.59
N GLU A 113 -21.63 -9.69 -8.30
CA GLU A 113 -20.84 -10.82 -7.80
C GLU A 113 -19.38 -10.42 -7.50
N ARG A 114 -18.78 -9.61 -8.39
CA ARG A 114 -17.44 -9.08 -8.18
C ARG A 114 -17.41 -8.16 -6.98
N THR A 115 -18.38 -7.24 -6.87
CA THR A 115 -18.48 -6.34 -5.70
C THR A 115 -18.54 -7.13 -4.39
N LYS A 116 -19.44 -8.12 -4.29
CA LYS A 116 -19.55 -8.97 -3.08
C LYS A 116 -18.25 -9.72 -2.76
N THR A 117 -17.56 -10.22 -3.80
CA THR A 117 -16.31 -10.96 -3.59
C THR A 117 -15.17 -10.02 -3.16
N LEU A 118 -15.09 -8.82 -3.73
CA LEU A 118 -14.11 -7.81 -3.33
C LEU A 118 -14.40 -7.27 -1.92
N GLU A 119 -15.66 -7.11 -1.55
CA GLU A 119 -16.08 -6.78 -0.18
C GLU A 119 -15.64 -7.87 0.79
N ALA A 120 -15.80 -9.15 0.47
CA ALA A 120 -15.32 -10.24 1.33
C ALA A 120 -13.81 -10.20 1.55
N ILE A 121 -13.03 -9.89 0.51
CA ILE A 121 -11.57 -9.67 0.63
C ILE A 121 -11.29 -8.47 1.53
N ALA A 122 -11.97 -7.34 1.33
CA ALA A 122 -11.78 -6.14 2.13
C ALA A 122 -12.15 -6.35 3.60
N THR A 123 -13.25 -7.05 3.88
CA THR A 123 -13.68 -7.42 5.23
C THR A 123 -12.64 -8.29 5.92
N ARG A 124 -12.12 -9.33 5.26
CA ARG A 124 -11.03 -10.14 5.85
C ARG A 124 -9.80 -9.31 6.15
N VAL A 125 -9.39 -8.46 5.21
CA VAL A 125 -8.23 -7.57 5.39
C VAL A 125 -8.40 -6.63 6.60
N HIS A 126 -9.62 -6.15 6.82
CA HIS A 126 -9.99 -5.32 7.96
C HIS A 126 -10.01 -6.12 9.27
N ASP A 127 -10.76 -7.22 9.32
CA ASP A 127 -11.04 -7.99 10.53
C ASP A 127 -9.80 -8.71 11.08
N GLU A 128 -8.87 -9.10 10.20
CA GLU A 128 -7.59 -9.71 10.57
C GLU A 128 -6.48 -8.66 10.85
N TYR A 129 -6.82 -7.37 10.83
CA TYR A 129 -5.89 -6.26 11.10
C TYR A 129 -4.60 -6.29 10.26
N PHE A 130 -4.71 -6.71 9.00
CA PHE A 130 -3.55 -6.78 8.09
C PHE A 130 -2.97 -5.41 7.74
N TYR A 131 -3.77 -4.35 7.89
CA TYR A 131 -3.30 -2.97 7.80
C TYR A 131 -3.85 -2.14 8.96
N PHE A 132 -3.09 -1.11 9.33
CA PHE A 132 -3.58 0.00 10.14
C PHE A 132 -3.98 1.14 9.20
N PRO A 133 -5.27 1.30 8.86
CA PRO A 133 -5.71 2.38 8.00
C PRO A 133 -5.46 3.72 8.71
N ALA A 134 -4.75 4.63 8.05
CA ALA A 134 -4.42 5.94 8.59
C ALA A 134 -5.47 6.98 8.16
N PHE A 135 -5.37 7.47 6.92
CA PHE A 135 -6.27 8.46 6.36
C PHE A 135 -6.25 8.39 4.83
N GLN A 136 -7.31 8.91 4.21
CA GLN A 136 -7.33 9.15 2.78
C GLN A 136 -6.49 10.39 2.45
N VAL A 137 -5.56 10.25 1.50
CA VAL A 137 -4.71 11.36 1.08
C VAL A 137 -5.52 12.30 0.19
N ALA A 138 -5.66 13.56 0.60
CA ALA A 138 -6.20 14.63 -0.23
C ALA A 138 -5.06 15.26 -1.06
N VAL A 139 -5.30 15.46 -2.35
CA VAL A 139 -4.39 16.21 -3.23
C VAL A 139 -5.00 17.59 -3.46
N VAL A 140 -4.30 18.62 -3.02
CA VAL A 140 -4.71 20.02 -3.19
C VAL A 140 -3.82 20.66 -4.24
N PHE A 141 -4.44 21.31 -5.22
CA PHE A 141 -3.76 22.05 -6.26
C PHE A 141 -3.99 23.54 -6.07
N ALA A 142 -2.91 24.32 -6.08
CA ALA A 142 -2.96 25.77 -6.22
C ALA A 142 -2.66 26.11 -7.68
N LEU A 143 -3.56 26.83 -8.34
CA LEU A 143 -3.41 27.25 -9.73
C LEU A 143 -3.13 28.75 -9.76
N ALA A 144 -2.27 29.17 -10.69
CA ALA A 144 -2.16 30.58 -11.01
C ALA A 144 -3.49 31.06 -11.61
N ASP A 145 -3.84 32.34 -11.37
CA ASP A 145 -5.11 32.92 -11.85
C ASP A 145 -5.29 32.80 -13.37
N ASN A 146 -4.17 32.79 -14.11
CA ASN A 146 -4.14 32.67 -15.55
C ASN A 146 -3.86 31.24 -16.05
N LEU A 147 -3.96 30.22 -15.20
CA LEU A 147 -3.79 28.82 -15.57
C LEU A 147 -5.15 28.10 -15.65
N GLU A 148 -5.57 27.76 -16.86
CA GLU A 148 -6.70 26.87 -17.12
C GLU A 148 -6.23 25.42 -17.03
N TRP A 149 -6.71 24.70 -16.01
CA TRP A 149 -6.49 23.26 -15.87
C TRP A 149 -7.50 22.64 -14.89
N GLU A 150 -8.01 21.46 -15.23
CA GLU A 150 -8.90 20.69 -14.35
C GLU A 150 -8.17 19.44 -13.82
N PRO A 151 -8.12 19.25 -12.48
CA PRO A 151 -7.48 18.08 -11.91
C PRO A 151 -8.31 16.82 -12.22
N ARG A 152 -7.61 15.75 -12.59
CA ARG A 152 -8.20 14.42 -12.75
C ARG A 152 -8.17 13.67 -11.42
N TYR A 153 -9.00 12.64 -11.30
CA TYR A 153 -9.00 11.74 -10.13
C TYR A 153 -7.66 10.99 -9.97
N ASP A 154 -6.94 10.73 -11.06
CA ASP A 154 -5.62 10.11 -10.98
C ASP A 154 -4.54 11.12 -10.53
N PRO A 155 -3.53 10.70 -9.73
CA PRO A 155 -2.55 11.61 -9.14
C PRO A 155 -1.51 12.13 -10.15
N ARG A 156 -1.79 12.09 -11.46
CA ARG A 156 -0.86 12.51 -12.50
C ARG A 156 -1.18 13.93 -12.95
N VAL A 157 -0.19 14.81 -12.78
CA VAL A 157 -0.20 16.15 -13.38
C VAL A 157 0.24 16.03 -14.83
N ARG A 158 -0.68 16.34 -15.75
CA ARG A 158 -0.43 16.30 -17.18
C ARG A 158 -0.29 17.72 -17.71
N VAL A 159 0.95 18.17 -17.86
CA VAL A 159 1.27 19.53 -18.34
C VAL A 159 0.66 19.81 -19.71
N ASN A 160 0.54 18.79 -20.56
CA ASN A 160 -0.08 18.91 -21.88
C ASN A 160 -1.62 19.13 -21.85
N ALA A 161 -2.26 19.02 -20.69
CA ALA A 161 -3.68 19.34 -20.49
C ALA A 161 -3.87 20.76 -19.91
N MET A 162 -2.80 21.52 -19.72
CA MET A 162 -2.83 22.87 -19.16
C MET A 162 -2.79 23.91 -20.27
N ARG A 163 -3.47 25.04 -20.06
CA ARG A 163 -3.37 26.22 -20.93
C ARG A 163 -3.24 27.48 -20.08
N PHE A 164 -2.42 28.43 -20.52
CA PHE A 164 -2.42 29.76 -19.93
C PHE A 164 -3.40 30.67 -20.66
N THR A 165 -4.20 31.41 -19.89
CA THR A 165 -4.95 32.57 -20.38
C THR A 165 -4.07 33.82 -20.31
N LYS A 166 -4.43 34.82 -21.11
CA LYS A 166 -3.75 36.12 -21.12
C LYS A 166 -4.03 36.90 -19.85
#